data_AF-A0A6N7WPY1-F1
#
_entry.id   AF-A0A6N7WPY1-F1
#
_cell.length_a   1.000
_cell.length_b   1.000
_cell.length_c   1.000
_cell.angle_alpha   90.00
_cell.angle_beta   90.00
_cell.angle_gamma   90.00
#
_symmetry.space_group_name_H-M   'P 1'
#
loop_
_entity.id
_entity.type
_entity.pdbx_description
1 polymer ?
#
loop_
_entity_poly.entity_id
_entity_poly.type
_entity_poly.pdbx_seq_one_letter_code
_entity_poly.pdbx_strand_id
1 'polypeptide(L)'
;MKKTAQQYLNSEAHGYLMESKACKLLLKDFERIRAKLRRHIEKEAAEREAEFEAAVQYCSEADIQEAYGWEFITEQQYEHYLELFRQGRKALDEHSPTVTELALSILNRIFQDIDRDCRQYAFEALSPEEQLAQRKRAEESQEAWKQYIADLKEKMRSAAEAE
;
A
#
# COMPACT_ATOMS: atom_id res chain seq x y z
N MET A 1 -11.70 35.16 -44.41
CA MET A 1 -10.50 34.89 -43.59
C MET A 1 -10.86 33.80 -42.58
N LYS A 2 -10.31 32.58 -42.75
CA LYS A 2 -10.54 31.47 -41.82
C LYS A 2 -9.72 31.76 -40.55
N LYS A 3 -10.38 32.17 -39.46
CA LYS A 3 -9.73 32.22 -38.14
C LYS A 3 -9.41 30.78 -37.75
N THR A 4 -8.13 30.49 -37.69
CA THR A 4 -7.56 29.19 -37.36
C THR A 4 -8.12 28.72 -36.02
N ALA A 5 -8.65 27.49 -35.98
CA ALA A 5 -9.25 26.84 -34.81
C ALA A 5 -8.27 26.51 -33.67
N GLN A 6 -7.21 27.32 -33.50
CA GLN A 6 -6.13 27.15 -32.53
C GLN A 6 -6.15 28.18 -31.40
N GLN A 7 -7.07 29.17 -31.43
CA GLN A 7 -7.11 30.24 -30.41
C GLN A 7 -7.85 29.87 -29.11
N TYR A 8 -8.41 28.66 -28.98
CA TYR A 8 -9.11 28.20 -27.77
C TYR A 8 -8.38 27.06 -27.02
N LEU A 9 -7.16 26.72 -27.41
CA LEU A 9 -6.43 25.54 -26.90
C LEU A 9 -5.52 25.80 -25.69
N ASN A 10 -5.30 27.06 -25.27
CA ASN A 10 -4.38 27.39 -24.17
C ASN A 10 -5.01 28.36 -23.16
N SER A 11 -6.06 27.91 -22.46
CA SER A 11 -6.25 28.39 -21.09
C SER A 11 -5.43 27.49 -20.19
N GLU A 12 -4.68 28.04 -19.24
CA GLU A 12 -3.88 27.29 -18.27
C GLU A 12 -4.70 26.18 -17.59
N ALA A 13 -5.98 26.45 -17.29
CA ALA A 13 -6.96 25.48 -16.80
C ALA A 13 -7.20 24.29 -17.74
N HIS A 14 -7.16 24.49 -19.07
CA HIS A 14 -7.26 23.40 -20.03
C HIS A 14 -6.04 22.47 -19.98
N GLY A 15 -4.85 23.02 -19.76
CA GLY A 15 -3.61 22.25 -19.56
C GLY A 15 -3.75 21.31 -18.36
N TYR A 16 -4.14 21.84 -17.21
CA TYR A 16 -4.35 21.07 -15.99
C TYR A 16 -5.43 19.98 -16.13
N LEU A 17 -6.51 20.25 -16.87
CA LEU A 17 -7.53 19.24 -17.15
C LEU A 17 -6.99 18.09 -18.01
N MET A 18 -6.06 18.35 -18.93
CA MET A 18 -5.42 17.32 -19.74
C MET A 18 -4.41 16.51 -18.92
N GLU A 19 -3.62 17.16 -18.07
CA GLU A 19 -2.71 16.47 -17.15
C GLU A 19 -3.47 15.57 -16.16
N SER A 20 -4.56 16.07 -15.58
CA SER A 20 -5.44 15.26 -14.72
C SER A 20 -6.00 14.03 -15.45
N LYS A 21 -6.35 14.14 -16.73
CA LYS A 21 -6.80 12.99 -17.55
C LYS A 21 -5.65 12.00 -17.79
N ALA A 22 -4.45 12.47 -18.07
CA ALA A 22 -3.27 11.63 -18.27
C ALA A 22 -2.94 10.86 -16.98
N CYS A 23 -2.95 11.53 -15.82
CA CYS A 23 -2.73 10.89 -14.54
C CYS A 23 -3.80 9.83 -14.23
N LYS A 24 -5.09 10.11 -14.49
CA LYS A 24 -6.17 9.11 -14.34
C LYS A 24 -5.97 7.86 -15.21
N LEU A 25 -5.43 8.02 -16.42
CA LEU A 25 -5.09 6.90 -17.29
C LEU A 25 -3.99 6.03 -16.67
N LEU A 26 -2.92 6.65 -16.17
CA LEU A 26 -1.83 5.93 -15.49
C LEU A 26 -2.31 5.24 -14.21
N LEU A 27 -3.13 5.90 -13.40
CA LEU A 27 -3.68 5.30 -12.18
C LEU A 27 -4.44 4.02 -12.49
N LYS A 28 -5.27 4.00 -13.53
CA LYS A 28 -6.01 2.80 -13.97
C LYS A 28 -5.06 1.62 -14.27
N ASP A 29 -3.98 1.87 -14.98
CA ASP A 29 -3.00 0.82 -15.31
C ASP A 29 -2.24 0.36 -14.05
N PHE A 30 -1.90 1.28 -13.16
CA PHE A 30 -1.29 0.96 -11.88
C PHE A 30 -2.21 0.17 -10.96
N GLU A 31 -3.52 0.41 -10.98
CA GLU A 31 -4.47 -0.43 -10.24
C GLU A 31 -4.47 -1.88 -10.73
N ARG A 32 -4.35 -2.09 -12.04
CA ARG A 32 -4.24 -3.44 -12.62
C ARG A 32 -2.96 -4.13 -12.17
N ILE A 33 -1.82 -3.43 -12.18
CA ILE A 33 -0.54 -3.97 -11.70
C ILE A 33 -0.63 -4.26 -10.19
N ARG A 34 -1.22 -3.35 -9.40
CA ARG A 34 -1.46 -3.51 -7.96
C ARG A 34 -2.27 -4.76 -7.65
N ALA A 35 -3.35 -5.00 -8.40
CA ALA A 35 -4.15 -6.21 -8.26
C ALA A 35 -3.36 -7.48 -8.60
N LYS A 36 -2.50 -7.43 -9.63
CA LYS A 36 -1.62 -8.56 -9.98
C LYS A 36 -0.61 -8.86 -8.87
N LEU A 37 0.05 -7.83 -8.33
CA LEU A 37 1.01 -8.00 -7.23
C LEU A 37 0.35 -8.56 -5.98
N ARG A 38 -0.84 -8.08 -5.61
CA ARG A 38 -1.60 -8.63 -4.48
C ARG A 38 -1.89 -10.13 -4.62
N ARG A 39 -2.31 -10.57 -5.81
CA ARG A 39 -2.53 -12.00 -6.09
C ARG A 39 -1.24 -12.82 -6.00
N HIS A 40 -0.11 -12.25 -6.39
CA HIS A 40 1.18 -12.92 -6.25
C HIS A 40 1.58 -13.04 -4.77
N ILE A 41 1.36 -12.01 -3.95
CA ILE A 41 1.60 -12.05 -2.50
C ILE A 41 0.70 -13.10 -1.85
N GLU A 42 -0.58 -13.15 -2.21
CA GLU A 42 -1.51 -14.18 -1.71
C GLU A 42 -1.04 -15.60 -2.09
N LYS A 43 -0.49 -15.78 -3.30
CA LYS A 43 0.09 -17.05 -3.74
C LYS A 43 1.35 -17.40 -2.95
N GLU A 44 2.27 -16.46 -2.78
CA GLU A 44 3.49 -16.64 -1.99
C GLU A 44 3.16 -16.99 -0.54
N ALA A 45 2.15 -16.34 0.05
CA ALA A 45 1.66 -16.66 1.39
C ALA A 45 1.06 -18.06 1.47
N ALA A 46 0.25 -18.46 0.47
CA ALA A 46 -0.31 -19.81 0.41
C ALA A 46 0.78 -20.88 0.22
N GLU A 47 1.82 -20.59 -0.56
CA GLU A 47 2.97 -21.48 -0.74
C GLU A 47 3.75 -21.65 0.57
N ARG A 48 4.02 -20.56 1.30
CA ARG A 48 4.66 -20.62 2.64
C ARG A 48 3.82 -21.40 3.65
N GLU A 49 2.50 -21.20 3.66
CA GLU A 49 1.59 -21.96 4.51
C GLU A 49 1.63 -23.45 4.16
N ALA A 50 1.60 -23.80 2.86
CA ALA A 50 1.68 -25.19 2.42
C ALA A 50 3.02 -25.85 2.78
N GLU A 51 4.12 -25.12 2.68
CA GLU A 51 5.44 -25.58 3.14
C GLU A 51 5.48 -25.79 4.64
N PHE A 52 4.91 -24.88 5.42
CA PHE A 52 4.79 -25.02 6.87
C PHE A 52 3.95 -26.24 7.25
N GLU A 53 2.78 -26.43 6.64
CA GLU A 53 1.94 -27.61 6.88
C GLU A 53 2.66 -28.91 6.50
N ALA A 54 3.46 -28.92 5.43
CA ALA A 54 4.30 -30.06 5.09
C ALA A 54 5.38 -30.33 6.14
N ALA A 55 6.04 -29.29 6.66
CA ALA A 55 7.03 -29.41 7.72
C ALA A 55 6.41 -29.91 9.05
N VAL A 56 5.18 -29.49 9.37
CA VAL A 56 4.46 -29.90 10.60
C VAL A 56 3.99 -31.35 10.54
N GLN A 57 3.95 -32.00 9.37
CA GLN A 57 3.69 -33.44 9.29
C GLN A 57 4.77 -34.27 9.97
N TYR A 58 5.99 -33.74 10.08
CA TYR A 58 7.05 -34.34 10.88
C TYR A 58 6.80 -34.02 12.36
N CYS A 59 6.68 -35.05 13.20
CA CYS A 59 6.31 -34.89 14.60
C CYS A 59 7.51 -34.48 15.49
N SER A 60 8.74 -34.52 14.96
CA SER A 60 9.96 -34.15 15.67
C SER A 60 11.11 -33.77 14.74
N GLU A 61 12.13 -33.07 15.24
CA GLU A 61 13.40 -32.86 14.50
C GLU A 61 14.07 -34.19 14.11
N ALA A 62 13.86 -35.26 14.89
CA ALA A 62 14.38 -36.59 14.57
C ALA A 62 13.67 -37.20 13.35
N ASP A 63 12.36 -36.97 13.21
CA ASP A 63 11.58 -37.42 12.05
C ASP A 63 12.06 -36.70 10.77
N ILE A 64 12.37 -35.41 10.89
CA ILE A 64 12.94 -34.60 9.78
C ILE A 64 14.33 -35.14 9.40
N GLN A 65 15.18 -35.45 10.39
CA GLN A 65 16.50 -36.06 10.16
C GLN A 65 16.39 -37.46 9.54
N GLU A 66 15.43 -38.27 9.98
CA GLU A 66 15.17 -39.59 9.39
C GLU A 66 14.72 -39.44 7.94
N ALA A 67 13.80 -38.52 7.64
CA ALA A 67 13.35 -38.26 6.27
C ALA A 67 14.50 -37.83 5.35
N TYR A 68 15.43 -37.02 5.85
CA TYR A 68 16.65 -36.68 5.13
C TYR A 68 17.59 -37.89 4.96
N GLY A 69 17.77 -38.70 6.02
CA GLY A 69 18.58 -39.92 5.99
C GLY A 69 18.09 -41.00 5.03
N TRP A 70 16.79 -41.01 4.73
CA TRP A 70 16.17 -41.85 3.71
C TRP A 70 16.02 -41.18 2.34
N GLU A 71 16.59 -39.98 2.15
CA GLU A 71 16.56 -39.21 0.90
C GLU A 71 15.13 -38.81 0.43
N PHE A 72 14.14 -38.76 1.33
CA PHE A 72 12.80 -38.28 1.00
C PHE A 72 12.74 -36.76 0.81
N ILE A 73 13.69 -36.03 1.42
CA ILE A 73 13.83 -34.59 1.32
C ILE A 73 15.28 -34.23 0.98
N THR A 74 15.46 -33.09 0.33
CA THR A 74 16.79 -32.55 0.02
C THR A 74 17.44 -31.90 1.24
N GLU A 75 18.76 -31.66 1.19
CA GLU A 75 19.48 -30.93 2.25
C GLU A 75 18.89 -29.53 2.50
N GLN A 76 18.51 -28.82 1.43
CA GLN A 76 17.84 -27.51 1.54
C GLN A 76 16.48 -27.62 2.25
N GLN A 77 15.69 -28.65 1.93
CA GLN A 77 14.41 -28.88 2.60
C GLN A 77 14.60 -29.28 4.07
N TYR A 78 15.64 -30.07 4.37
CA TYR A 78 16.00 -30.45 5.73
C TYR A 78 16.32 -29.21 6.59
N GLU A 79 17.21 -28.32 6.11
CA GLU A 79 17.56 -27.09 6.81
C GLU A 79 16.33 -26.19 7.03
N HIS A 80 15.52 -26.00 5.98
CA HIS A 80 14.32 -25.17 6.02
C HIS A 80 13.25 -25.73 6.99
N TYR A 81 13.00 -27.04 6.95
CA TYR A 81 12.02 -27.68 7.84
C TYR A 81 12.43 -27.62 9.30
N LEU A 82 13.73 -27.75 9.60
CA LEU A 82 14.22 -27.52 10.96
C LEU A 82 14.00 -26.08 11.42
N GLU A 83 14.22 -25.10 10.55
CA GLU A 83 13.96 -23.69 10.87
C GLU A 83 12.48 -23.45 11.16
N LEU A 84 11.59 -23.95 10.30
CA LEU A 84 10.14 -23.88 10.49
C LEU A 84 9.70 -24.57 11.79
N PHE A 85 10.28 -25.72 12.13
CA PHE A 85 9.95 -26.45 13.36
C PHE A 85 10.35 -25.66 14.62
N ARG A 86 11.52 -25.01 14.60
CA ARG A 86 12.04 -24.23 15.74
C ARG A 86 11.32 -22.90 15.94
N GLN A 87 11.01 -22.21 14.85
CA GLN A 87 10.32 -20.92 14.89
C GLN A 87 8.80 -21.08 15.01
N GLY A 88 8.25 -22.22 14.60
CA GLY A 88 6.83 -22.50 14.56
C GLY A 88 6.09 -21.51 13.66
N ARG A 89 4.86 -21.15 14.04
CA ARG A 89 4.02 -20.20 13.27
C ARG A 89 4.68 -18.83 13.08
N LYS A 90 5.65 -18.43 13.92
CA LYS A 90 6.35 -17.14 13.76
C LYS A 90 7.08 -17.03 12.42
N ALA A 91 7.55 -18.14 11.87
CA ALA A 91 8.22 -18.15 10.56
C ALA A 91 7.31 -17.65 9.42
N LEU A 92 5.99 -17.78 9.57
CA LEU A 92 5.01 -17.32 8.59
C LEU A 92 4.80 -15.79 8.67
N ASP A 93 4.78 -15.25 9.89
CA ASP A 93 4.49 -13.83 10.13
C ASP A 93 5.74 -12.95 10.05
N GLU A 94 6.89 -13.45 10.51
CA GLU A 94 8.15 -12.70 10.65
C GLU A 94 9.11 -12.95 9.49
N HIS A 95 8.59 -13.20 8.29
CA HIS A 95 9.42 -13.41 7.12
C HIS A 95 10.02 -12.09 6.58
N SER A 96 11.15 -12.22 5.87
CA SER A 96 11.71 -11.09 5.13
C SER A 96 10.79 -10.67 3.99
N PRO A 97 10.61 -9.36 3.74
CA PRO A 97 9.76 -8.88 2.66
C PRO A 97 10.15 -9.48 1.31
N THR A 98 9.17 -9.98 0.56
CA THR A 98 9.43 -10.52 -0.78
C THR A 98 9.63 -9.40 -1.79
N VAL A 99 10.23 -9.73 -2.94
CA VAL A 99 10.36 -8.78 -4.05
C VAL A 99 8.98 -8.27 -4.50
N THR A 100 7.96 -9.11 -4.45
CA THR A 100 6.58 -8.75 -4.82
C THR A 100 5.97 -7.76 -3.82
N GLU A 101 6.20 -7.96 -2.52
CA GLU A 101 5.76 -7.04 -1.46
C GLU A 101 6.47 -5.68 -1.57
N LEU A 102 7.78 -5.69 -1.80
CA LEU A 102 8.56 -4.47 -2.02
C LEU A 102 8.12 -3.74 -3.29
N ALA A 103 7.87 -4.46 -4.38
CA ALA A 103 7.34 -3.89 -5.63
C ALA A 103 5.96 -3.27 -5.40
N LEU A 104 5.08 -3.91 -4.62
CA LEU A 104 3.77 -3.36 -4.26
C LEU A 104 3.91 -2.07 -3.43
N SER A 105 4.84 -2.05 -2.47
CA SER A 105 5.13 -0.86 -1.66
C SER A 105 5.59 0.32 -2.52
N ILE A 106 6.56 0.10 -3.43
CA ILE A 106 7.04 1.12 -4.38
C ILE A 106 5.90 1.61 -5.27
N LEU A 107 5.11 0.70 -5.82
CA LEU A 107 3.96 1.04 -6.66
C LEU A 107 2.94 1.89 -5.91
N ASN A 108 2.65 1.55 -4.65
CA ASN A 108 1.72 2.32 -3.83
C ASN A 108 2.23 3.75 -3.57
N ARG A 109 3.55 3.93 -3.39
CA ARG A 109 4.14 5.28 -3.28
C ARG A 109 3.94 6.09 -4.56
N ILE A 110 4.27 5.50 -5.71
CA ILE A 110 4.07 6.15 -7.02
C ILE A 110 2.59 6.48 -7.24
N PHE A 111 1.68 5.58 -6.86
CA PHE A 111 0.24 5.79 -6.95
C PHE A 111 -0.21 6.99 -6.12
N GLN A 112 0.27 7.11 -4.88
CA GLN A 112 -0.03 8.25 -4.01
C GLN A 112 0.51 9.57 -4.58
N ASP A 113 1.71 9.53 -5.16
CA ASP A 113 2.31 10.72 -5.77
C ASP A 113 1.48 11.21 -6.96
N ILE A 114 1.08 10.31 -7.87
CA ILE A 114 0.24 10.67 -9.03
C ILE A 114 -1.17 11.08 -8.60
N ASP A 115 -1.75 10.45 -7.57
CA ASP A 115 -3.06 10.85 -7.06
C ASP A 115 -3.02 12.26 -6.44
N ARG A 116 -1.91 12.62 -5.78
CA ARG A 116 -1.68 13.99 -5.31
C ARG A 116 -1.58 14.96 -6.48
N ASP A 117 -0.84 14.62 -7.53
CA ASP A 117 -0.74 15.47 -8.73
C ASP A 117 -2.12 15.64 -9.41
N CYS A 118 -2.93 14.57 -9.49
CA CYS A 118 -4.30 14.66 -9.99
C CYS A 118 -5.14 15.71 -9.25
N ARG A 119 -5.05 15.71 -7.91
CA ARG A 119 -5.78 16.65 -7.05
C ARG A 119 -5.26 18.06 -7.22
N GLN A 120 -3.94 18.22 -7.36
CA GLN A 120 -3.31 19.51 -7.60
C GLN A 120 -3.77 20.10 -8.92
N TYR A 121 -3.69 19.35 -10.02
CA TYR A 121 -4.18 19.80 -11.32
C TYR A 121 -5.68 20.11 -11.30
N ALA A 122 -6.48 19.31 -10.61
CA ALA A 122 -7.91 19.58 -10.46
C ALA A 122 -8.16 20.90 -9.71
N PHE A 123 -7.35 21.23 -8.71
CA PHE A 123 -7.42 22.49 -7.96
C PHE A 123 -6.98 23.68 -8.82
N GLU A 124 -5.88 23.55 -9.56
CA GLU A 124 -5.35 24.61 -10.41
C GLU A 124 -6.26 24.91 -11.61
N ALA A 125 -7.06 23.93 -12.04
CA ALA A 125 -8.10 24.13 -13.06
C ALA A 125 -9.34 24.90 -12.55
N LEU A 126 -9.51 25.11 -11.24
CA LEU A 126 -10.63 25.87 -10.68
C LEU A 126 -10.46 27.37 -10.92
N SER A 127 -11.58 28.10 -10.85
CA SER A 127 -11.54 29.56 -10.83
C SER A 127 -10.90 30.08 -9.53
N PRO A 128 -10.30 31.30 -9.52
CA PRO A 128 -9.70 31.88 -8.31
C PRO A 128 -10.66 31.98 -7.12
N GLU A 129 -11.95 32.24 -7.36
CA GLU A 129 -12.98 32.29 -6.31
C GLU A 129 -13.24 30.92 -5.69
N GLU A 130 -13.30 29.86 -6.52
CA GLU A 130 -13.47 28.49 -6.06
C GLU A 130 -12.24 27.98 -5.28
N GLN A 131 -11.03 28.36 -5.71
CA GLN A 131 -9.80 28.07 -4.99
C GLN A 131 -9.80 28.71 -3.60
N LEU A 132 -10.20 29.98 -3.49
CA LEU A 132 -10.30 30.68 -2.21
C LEU A 132 -11.32 30.03 -1.28
N ALA A 133 -12.48 29.63 -1.82
CA ALA A 133 -13.50 28.91 -1.06
C ALA A 133 -13.01 27.53 -0.57
N GLN A 134 -12.25 26.79 -1.39
CA GLN A 134 -11.64 25.53 -0.96
C GLN A 134 -10.59 25.73 0.13
N ARG A 135 -9.72 26.74 0.03
CA ARG A 135 -8.73 27.08 1.07
C ARG A 135 -9.40 27.41 2.39
N LYS A 136 -10.44 28.25 2.37
CA LYS A 136 -11.22 28.57 3.58
C LYS A 136 -11.85 27.34 4.24
N ARG A 137 -12.50 26.46 3.45
CA ARG A 137 -13.07 25.21 3.99
C ARG A 137 -11.99 24.30 4.59
N ALA A 138 -10.81 24.25 3.98
CA ALA A 138 -9.70 23.47 4.50
C ALA A 138 -9.15 24.05 5.81
N GLU A 139 -9.05 25.37 5.92
CA GLU A 139 -8.66 26.08 7.15
C GLU A 139 -9.67 25.82 8.27
N GLU A 140 -10.97 25.99 8.01
CA GLU A 140 -12.06 25.72 8.97
C GLU A 140 -12.04 24.26 9.45
N SER A 141 -11.84 23.32 8.53
CA SER A 141 -11.74 21.89 8.87
C SER A 141 -10.50 21.58 9.72
N GLN A 142 -9.37 22.23 9.43
CA GLN A 142 -8.14 22.07 10.19
C GLN A 142 -8.27 22.63 11.60
N GLU A 143 -8.93 23.78 11.76
CA GLU A 143 -9.25 24.36 13.07
C GLU A 143 -10.17 23.47 13.88
N ALA A 144 -11.24 22.95 13.25
CA ALA A 144 -12.15 22.00 13.89
C ALA A 144 -11.43 20.72 14.35
N TRP A 145 -10.51 20.18 13.53
CA TRP A 145 -9.70 19.03 13.92
C TRP A 145 -8.76 19.33 15.09
N LYS A 146 -8.11 20.51 15.10
CA LYS A 146 -7.25 20.93 16.21
C LYS A 146 -8.05 21.03 17.52
N GLN A 147 -9.25 21.60 17.46
CA GLN A 147 -10.16 21.68 18.60
C GLN A 147 -10.56 20.28 19.09
N TYR A 148 -10.97 19.39 18.17
CA TYR A 148 -11.31 18.01 18.51
C TYR A 148 -10.16 17.25 19.21
N ILE A 149 -8.92 17.42 18.72
CA ILE A 149 -7.74 16.82 19.36
C ILE A 149 -7.45 17.44 20.73
N ALA A 150 -7.66 18.74 20.91
CA ALA A 150 -7.50 19.39 22.20
C ALA A 150 -8.50 18.84 23.21
N ASP A 151 -9.78 18.74 22.83
CA ASP A 151 -10.85 18.19 23.66
C ASP A 151 -10.59 16.73 24.03
N LEU A 152 -10.10 15.91 23.09
CA LEU A 152 -9.72 14.52 23.36
C LEU A 152 -8.58 14.43 24.39
N LYS A 153 -7.54 15.26 24.25
CA LYS A 153 -6.42 15.30 25.20
C LYS A 153 -6.86 15.75 26.59
N GLU A 154 -7.78 16.71 26.67
CA GLU A 154 -8.33 17.18 27.94
C GLU A 154 -9.16 16.09 28.62
N LYS A 155 -10.03 15.39 27.87
CA LYS A 155 -10.79 14.24 28.38
C LYS A 155 -9.89 13.11 28.89
N MET A 156 -8.82 12.78 28.16
CA MET A 156 -7.84 11.77 28.59
C MET A 156 -7.12 12.19 29.87
N ARG A 157 -6.78 13.48 30.02
CA ARG A 157 -6.15 14.00 31.24
C ARG A 157 -7.10 13.94 32.43
N SER A 158 -8.34 14.39 32.27
CA SER A 158 -9.35 14.31 33.33
C SER A 158 -9.68 12.88 33.75
N ALA A 159 -9.61 11.92 32.82
CA ALA A 159 -9.80 10.51 33.13
C ALA A 159 -8.63 9.92 33.92
N ALA A 160 -7.40 10.33 33.61
CA ALA A 160 -6.20 9.92 34.33
C ALA A 160 -6.05 10.59 35.73
N GLU A 161 -6.68 11.75 35.94
CA GLU A 161 -6.71 12.44 37.24
C GLU A 161 -7.85 11.94 38.16
N ALA A 162 -8.81 11.17 37.63
CA ALA A 162 -9.94 10.61 38.36
C ALA A 162 -9.72 9.16 38.86
N GLU A 163 -8.55 8.58 38.57
CA GLU A 163 -8.12 7.22 38.94
C GLU A 163 -7.05 7.27 40.05
#